data_AF-A0A8J2P655-F1
#
_entry.id   AF-A0A8J2P655-F1
#
_cell.length_a   1.000
_cell.length_b   1.000
_cell.length_c   1.000
_cell.angle_alpha   90.00
_cell.angle_beta   90.00
_cell.angle_gamma   90.00
#
_symmetry.space_group_name_H-M   'P 1'
#
loop_
_entity.id
_entity.type
_entity.pdbx_description
1 polymer ?
#
loop_
_entity_poly.entity_id
_entity_poly.type
_entity_poly.pdbx_seq_one_letter_code
_entity_poly.pdbx_strand_id
1 'polypeptide(L)'
;MVLLQRVKLLHSFRINWTNPPTPRELDNAEDLLTRLLQQKYFSDVIQNLTDNKSQITTDRHLRTLCLFLDHQQILRVGGRLRNANLSYHIKHPALLPGSDAIVSSMILHYHQLLAHAGFRTTYNHILESLMELRQAQDKILPDIQLEKINWHFNPPRAPHQGGVWEACVKLVKTYLKKIVDQDTYNFEEFETILIFTEALVNSRPLTPMSTDPHDLEALTPA
;
A
#
# COMPACT_ATOMS: atom_id res chain seq x y z
N MET A 1 0.74 4.54 11.85
CA MET A 1 1.71 5.58 11.42
C MET A 1 1.77 5.69 9.89
N VAL A 2 0.72 6.15 9.19
CA VAL A 2 0.81 6.33 7.72
C VAL A 2 0.27 7.65 7.17
N LEU A 3 -0.67 8.35 7.80
CA LEU A 3 -1.24 9.53 7.13
C LEU A 3 -0.30 10.75 6.99
N LEU A 4 0.81 10.82 7.73
CA LEU A 4 1.72 11.98 7.65
C LEU A 4 3.18 11.67 7.31
N GLN A 5 3.57 10.40 7.16
CA GLN A 5 4.99 10.10 7.00
C GLN A 5 5.48 9.91 5.56
N ARG A 6 4.62 9.99 4.54
CA ARG A 6 5.08 9.71 3.16
C ARG A 6 4.30 10.42 2.06
N VAL A 7 4.07 11.72 2.24
CA VAL A 7 3.95 12.62 1.09
C VAL A 7 5.31 12.64 0.39
N LYS A 8 5.50 11.73 -0.57
CA LYS A 8 6.69 11.62 -1.45
C LYS A 8 6.94 12.88 -2.32
N LEU A 9 6.15 13.96 -2.17
CA LEU A 9 6.40 15.26 -2.79
C LEU A 9 7.44 16.12 -2.04
N LEU A 10 7.85 15.74 -0.83
CA LEU A 10 8.79 16.50 -0.01
C LEU A 10 10.15 15.82 0.15
N HIS A 11 10.75 15.33 -0.94
CA HIS A 11 12.16 14.87 -0.91
C HIS A 11 13.16 15.98 -0.54
N SER A 12 12.71 17.23 -0.35
CA SER A 12 13.47 18.36 0.19
C SER A 12 13.26 18.64 1.69
N PHE A 13 12.30 18.01 2.38
CA PHE A 13 12.08 18.22 3.81
C PHE A 13 12.31 16.92 4.60
N ARG A 14 13.54 16.76 5.12
CA ARG A 14 13.74 15.92 6.30
C ARG A 14 13.00 16.58 7.46
N ILE A 15 11.84 16.04 7.84
CA ILE A 15 11.17 16.44 9.08
C ILE A 15 11.99 15.85 10.23
N ASN A 16 12.87 16.66 10.80
CA ASN A 16 13.56 16.32 12.03
C ASN A 16 12.58 16.48 13.20
N TRP A 17 11.90 15.39 13.57
CA TRP A 17 11.08 15.37 14.76
C TRP A 17 11.98 15.50 15.99
N THR A 18 11.80 16.56 16.77
CA THR A 18 12.42 16.69 18.09
C THR A 18 11.76 15.75 19.10
N ASN A 19 10.47 15.46 18.91
CA ASN A 19 9.69 14.42 19.59
C ASN A 19 8.80 13.72 18.54
N PRO A 20 9.03 12.44 18.22
CA PRO A 20 8.18 11.72 17.28
C PRO A 20 6.78 11.49 17.87
N PRO A 21 5.71 11.58 17.07
CA PRO A 21 4.35 11.39 17.55
C PRO A 21 4.13 9.96 18.05
N THR A 22 3.43 9.85 19.18
CA THR A 22 3.07 8.58 19.79
C THR A 22 2.03 7.82 18.96
N PRO A 23 1.90 6.49 19.16
CA PRO A 23 0.82 5.69 18.60
C PRO A 23 -0.56 6.33 18.67
N ARG A 24 -0.93 6.77 19.87
CA ARG A 24 -2.22 7.35 20.15
C ARG A 24 -2.42 8.69 19.44
N GLU A 25 -1.37 9.51 19.31
CA GLU A 25 -1.44 10.77 18.58
C GLU A 25 -1.65 10.54 17.08
N LEU A 26 -1.06 9.48 16.53
CA LEU A 26 -1.25 9.09 15.14
C LEU A 26 -2.67 8.59 14.87
N ASP A 27 -3.21 7.75 15.75
CA ASP A 27 -4.60 7.27 15.66
C ASP A 27 -5.58 8.44 15.76
N ASN A 28 -5.35 9.35 16.72
CA ASN A 28 -6.15 10.56 16.85
C ASN A 28 -6.07 11.45 15.61
N ALA A 29 -4.90 11.58 15.00
CA ALA A 29 -4.70 12.35 13.78
C ALA A 29 -5.41 11.70 12.58
N GLU A 30 -5.39 10.38 12.48
CA GLU A 30 -6.09 9.60 11.45
C GLU A 30 -7.61 9.75 11.57
N ASP A 31 -8.15 9.59 12.78
CA ASP A 31 -9.58 9.77 13.05
C ASP A 31 -10.01 11.23 12.82
N LEU A 32 -9.17 12.20 13.18
CA LEU A 32 -9.42 13.62 12.93
C LEU A 32 -9.44 13.93 11.43
N LEU A 33 -8.45 13.45 10.68
CA LEU A 33 -8.40 13.66 9.22
C LEU A 33 -9.60 13.01 8.54
N THR A 34 -9.94 11.79 8.93
CA THR A 34 -11.11 11.06 8.42
C THR A 34 -12.39 11.86 8.66
N ARG A 35 -12.60 12.37 9.88
CA ARG A 35 -13.77 13.21 10.19
C ARG A 35 -13.79 14.50 9.37
N LEU A 36 -12.66 15.19 9.23
CA LEU A 36 -12.60 16.42 8.44
C LEU A 36 -12.96 16.17 6.97
N LEU A 37 -12.44 15.08 6.39
CA LEU A 37 -12.79 14.68 5.02
C LEU A 37 -14.27 14.30 4.91
N GLN A 38 -14.80 13.54 5.86
CA GLN A 38 -16.21 13.15 5.83
C GLN A 38 -17.15 14.34 6.01
N GLN A 39 -16.82 15.29 6.88
CA GLN A 39 -17.57 16.54 7.01
C GLN A 39 -17.50 17.37 5.72
N LYS A 40 -16.36 17.36 5.02
CA LYS A 40 -16.20 18.10 3.76
C LYS A 40 -17.05 17.53 2.61
N TYR A 41 -17.17 16.19 2.49
CA TYR A 41 -17.80 15.55 1.33
C TYR A 41 -19.14 14.86 1.60
N PHE A 42 -19.43 14.55 2.85
CA PHE A 42 -20.61 13.77 3.26
C PHE A 42 -21.40 14.44 4.40
N SER A 43 -21.27 15.77 4.57
CA SER A 43 -21.99 16.55 5.58
C SER A 43 -23.49 16.24 5.61
N ASP A 44 -24.12 16.18 4.44
CA ASP A 44 -25.56 15.98 4.31
C ASP A 44 -25.96 14.58 4.78
N VAL A 45 -25.16 13.58 4.44
CA VAL A 45 -25.35 12.18 4.84
C VAL A 45 -25.21 12.05 6.35
N ILE A 46 -24.19 12.69 6.93
CA ILE A 46 -23.95 12.70 8.37
C ILE A 46 -25.12 13.36 9.09
N GLN A 47 -25.56 14.53 8.62
CA GLN A 47 -26.68 15.25 9.24
C GLN A 47 -27.98 14.44 9.16
N ASN A 48 -28.28 13.84 8.00
CA ASN A 48 -29.48 13.02 7.84
C ASN A 48 -29.46 11.77 8.74
N LEU A 49 -28.28 11.19 8.98
CA LEU A 49 -28.12 10.09 9.95
C LEU A 49 -28.32 10.56 11.38
N THR A 50 -27.73 11.69 11.77
CA THR A 50 -27.89 12.30 13.10
C THR A 50 -29.36 12.64 13.37
N ASP A 51 -30.07 13.14 12.36
CA ASP A 51 -31.49 13.49 12.42
C ASP A 51 -32.42 12.26 12.32
N ASN A 52 -31.88 11.04 12.20
CA ASN A 52 -32.63 9.79 12.00
C ASN A 52 -33.63 9.85 10.84
N LYS A 53 -33.27 10.49 9.73
CA LYS A 53 -34.13 10.56 8.55
C LYS A 53 -34.24 9.18 7.87
N SER A 54 -35.44 8.87 7.38
CA SER A 54 -35.70 7.65 6.62
C SER A 54 -34.91 7.59 5.30
N GLN A 55 -34.69 8.74 4.67
CA GLN A 55 -33.85 8.86 3.47
C GLN A 55 -32.54 9.58 3.82
N ILE A 56 -31.46 8.81 3.86
CA ILE A 56 -30.13 9.30 4.25
C ILE A 56 -29.42 10.02 3.10
N THR A 57 -29.61 9.56 1.86
CA THR A 57 -28.94 10.11 0.67
C THR A 57 -29.72 9.88 -0.63
N THR A 58 -29.57 10.80 -1.58
CA THR A 58 -30.09 10.69 -2.94
C THR A 58 -29.16 9.89 -3.85
N ASP A 59 -27.89 9.70 -3.46
CA ASP A 59 -26.91 8.93 -4.21
C ASP A 59 -27.24 7.42 -4.16
N ARG A 60 -27.41 6.83 -5.34
CA ARG A 60 -27.72 5.40 -5.48
C ARG A 60 -26.61 4.51 -4.95
N HIS A 61 -25.35 4.86 -5.16
CA HIS A 61 -24.21 4.07 -4.72
C HIS A 61 -24.12 4.07 -3.20
N LEU A 62 -24.25 5.23 -2.56
CA LEU A 62 -24.21 5.33 -1.10
C LEU A 62 -25.35 4.58 -0.40
N ARG A 63 -26.54 4.51 -1.02
CA ARG A 63 -27.66 3.69 -0.49
C ARG A 63 -27.34 2.21 -0.37
N THR A 64 -26.39 1.69 -1.17
CA THR A 64 -26.01 0.27 -1.12
C THR A 64 -25.02 -0.08 -0.01
N LEU A 65 -24.41 0.91 0.63
CA LEU A 65 -23.27 0.74 1.54
C LEU A 65 -23.66 0.59 3.02
N CYS A 66 -24.94 0.42 3.37
CA CYS A 66 -25.41 0.26 4.75
C CYS A 66 -24.71 1.20 5.74
N LEU A 67 -24.78 2.51 5.47
CA LEU A 67 -24.01 3.53 6.17
C LEU A 67 -24.54 3.77 7.59
N PHE A 68 -23.61 3.99 8.53
CA PHE A 68 -23.94 4.36 9.91
C PHE A 68 -22.82 5.21 10.54
N LEU A 69 -23.14 5.96 11.59
CA LEU A 69 -22.16 6.67 12.41
C LEU A 69 -21.75 5.80 13.61
N ASP A 70 -20.45 5.70 13.85
CA ASP A 70 -19.93 5.02 15.04
C ASP A 70 -19.89 5.94 16.28
N HIS A 71 -19.39 5.39 17.39
CA HIS A 71 -19.20 6.11 18.65
C HIS A 71 -18.22 7.28 18.56
N GLN A 72 -17.35 7.31 17.54
CA GLN A 72 -16.38 8.38 17.27
C GLN A 72 -16.90 9.40 16.25
N GLN A 73 -18.16 9.30 15.81
CA GLN A 73 -18.78 10.14 14.77
C GLN A 73 -18.10 9.99 13.39
N ILE A 74 -17.56 8.81 13.10
CA ILE A 74 -17.02 8.44 11.80
C ILE A 74 -18.11 7.70 11.01
N LEU A 75 -18.33 8.13 9.77
CA LEU A 75 -19.24 7.48 8.84
C LEU A 75 -18.60 6.17 8.34
N ARG A 76 -19.21 5.04 8.65
CA ARG A 76 -18.71 3.70 8.33
C ARG A 76 -19.67 2.93 7.44
N VAL A 77 -19.09 1.98 6.71
CA VAL A 77 -19.80 1.04 5.83
C VAL A 77 -20.13 -0.22 6.62
N GLY A 78 -21.41 -0.59 6.67
CA GLY A 78 -21.86 -1.88 7.20
C GLY A 78 -21.90 -2.97 6.13
N GLY A 79 -22.19 -4.21 6.52
CA GLY A 79 -22.51 -5.26 5.54
C GLY A 79 -22.13 -6.67 5.95
N ARG A 80 -21.67 -7.44 4.95
CA ARG A 80 -21.51 -8.90 5.00
C ARG A 80 -20.51 -9.40 6.05
N LEU A 81 -19.62 -8.55 6.55
CA LEU A 81 -18.59 -8.90 7.54
C LEU A 81 -19.03 -8.68 9.00
N ARG A 82 -20.28 -8.26 9.26
CA ARG A 82 -20.78 -7.95 10.61
C ARG A 82 -20.58 -9.08 11.63
N ASN A 83 -20.68 -10.34 11.19
CA ASN A 83 -20.56 -11.52 12.05
C ASN A 83 -19.18 -12.20 11.97
N ALA A 84 -18.24 -11.65 11.19
CA ALA A 84 -16.90 -12.22 11.05
C ALA A 84 -16.07 -11.99 12.32
N ASN A 85 -15.17 -12.93 12.65
CA ASN A 85 -14.21 -12.77 13.74
C ASN A 85 -13.03 -11.88 13.32
N LEU A 86 -13.34 -10.62 13.02
CA LEU A 86 -12.40 -9.60 12.57
C LEU A 86 -12.47 -8.38 13.50
N SER A 87 -11.40 -7.57 13.50
CA SER A 87 -11.37 -6.32 14.25
C SER A 87 -12.41 -5.33 13.74
N TYR A 88 -12.85 -4.41 14.62
CA TYR A 88 -13.98 -3.52 14.36
C TYR A 88 -13.82 -2.70 13.06
N HIS A 89 -12.64 -2.11 12.85
CA HIS A 89 -12.35 -1.27 11.68
C HIS A 89 -12.40 -2.02 10.35
N ILE A 90 -12.20 -3.34 10.34
CA ILE A 90 -12.29 -4.17 9.13
C ILE A 90 -13.75 -4.52 8.83
N LYS A 91 -14.50 -4.84 9.88
CA LYS A 91 -15.94 -5.11 9.76
C LYS A 91 -16.69 -3.87 9.31
N HIS A 92 -16.19 -2.70 9.72
CA HIS A 92 -16.80 -1.40 9.54
C HIS A 92 -15.77 -0.38 9.03
N PRO A 93 -15.33 -0.49 7.76
CA PRO A 93 -14.37 0.45 7.20
C PRO A 93 -14.98 1.86 7.12
N ALA A 94 -14.15 2.88 7.36
CA ALA A 94 -14.56 4.27 7.23
C ALA A 94 -14.80 4.61 5.74
N LEU A 95 -15.87 5.36 5.47
CA LEU A 95 -16.15 5.84 4.11
C LEU A 95 -15.25 7.04 3.80
N LEU A 96 -14.35 6.90 2.83
CA LEU A 96 -13.48 7.98 2.38
C LEU A 96 -13.86 8.48 0.99
N PRO A 97 -13.74 9.79 0.72
CA PRO A 97 -14.00 10.35 -0.60
C PRO A 97 -12.87 9.99 -1.57
N GLY A 98 -13.14 9.09 -2.52
CA GLY A 98 -12.14 8.65 -3.49
C GLY A 98 -11.57 9.79 -4.36
N SER A 99 -12.33 10.87 -4.56
CA SER A 99 -11.94 12.03 -5.37
C SER A 99 -11.08 13.05 -4.61
N ASP A 100 -10.90 12.94 -3.29
CA ASP A 100 -10.05 13.89 -2.56
C ASP A 100 -8.58 13.62 -2.85
N ALA A 101 -7.80 14.69 -3.05
CA ALA A 101 -6.38 14.60 -3.41
C ALA A 101 -5.55 13.83 -2.37
N ILE A 102 -5.87 13.94 -1.08
CA ILE A 102 -5.16 13.22 -0.01
C ILE A 102 -5.47 11.73 -0.09
N VAL A 103 -6.75 11.38 -0.26
CA VAL A 103 -7.19 9.97 -0.39
C VAL A 103 -6.64 9.35 -1.67
N SER A 104 -6.71 10.06 -2.79
CA SER A 104 -6.11 9.65 -4.07
C SER A 104 -4.60 9.46 -3.95
N SER A 105 -3.90 10.37 -3.26
CA SER A 105 -2.46 10.25 -3.02
C SER A 105 -2.13 9.06 -2.12
N MET A 106 -2.97 8.77 -1.12
CA MET A 106 -2.82 7.60 -0.25
C MET A 106 -3.00 6.31 -1.05
N ILE A 107 -4.06 6.21 -1.86
CA ILE A 107 -4.29 5.06 -2.74
C ILE A 107 -3.12 4.88 -3.70
N LEU A 108 -2.69 5.95 -4.38
CA LEU A 108 -1.56 5.93 -5.31
C LEU A 108 -0.26 5.54 -4.61
N HIS A 109 -0.03 6.02 -3.39
CA HIS A 109 1.13 5.66 -2.59
C HIS A 109 1.19 4.16 -2.32
N TYR A 110 0.09 3.57 -1.86
CA TYR A 110 0.04 2.13 -1.57
C TYR A 110 0.08 1.30 -2.83
N HIS A 111 -0.62 1.71 -3.88
CA HIS A 111 -0.53 1.10 -5.19
C HIS A 111 0.93 1.06 -5.69
N GLN A 112 1.68 2.17 -5.58
CA GLN A 112 3.11 2.22 -5.93
C GLN A 112 3.99 1.40 -4.97
N LEU A 113 3.66 1.37 -3.67
CA LEU A 113 4.42 0.63 -2.66
C LEU A 113 4.34 -0.89 -2.90
N LEU A 114 3.18 -1.35 -3.36
CA LEU A 114 2.87 -2.75 -3.62
C LEU A 114 3.18 -3.15 -5.07
N ALA A 115 4.08 -2.40 -5.72
CA ALA A 115 4.49 -2.63 -7.10
C ALA A 115 3.30 -2.76 -8.09
N HIS A 116 2.30 -1.90 -7.91
CA HIS A 116 1.09 -1.76 -8.73
C HIS A 116 0.01 -2.83 -8.57
N ALA A 117 0.15 -3.76 -7.62
CA ALA A 117 -0.79 -4.85 -7.43
C ALA A 117 -2.27 -4.44 -7.61
N GLY A 118 -3.02 -5.19 -8.41
CA GLY A 118 -4.38 -4.84 -8.84
C GLY A 118 -5.31 -4.39 -7.71
N PHE A 119 -6.39 -3.65 -8.05
CA PHE A 119 -7.27 -2.95 -7.08
C PHE A 119 -7.63 -3.77 -5.84
N ARG A 120 -7.95 -5.06 -5.99
CA ARG A 120 -8.31 -5.95 -4.87
C ARG A 120 -7.14 -6.17 -3.91
N THR A 121 -5.93 -6.34 -4.43
CA THR A 121 -4.70 -6.51 -3.66
C THR A 121 -4.27 -5.19 -3.04
N THR A 122 -4.31 -4.08 -3.80
CA THR A 122 -4.07 -2.74 -3.23
C THR A 122 -5.07 -2.43 -2.11
N TYR A 123 -6.36 -2.71 -2.31
CA TYR A 123 -7.41 -2.49 -1.31
C TYR A 123 -7.20 -3.37 -0.07
N ASN A 124 -6.97 -4.67 -0.27
CA ASN A 124 -6.70 -5.60 0.83
C ASN A 124 -5.44 -5.21 1.59
N HIS A 125 -4.36 -4.80 0.90
CA HIS A 125 -3.15 -4.33 1.56
C HIS A 125 -3.30 -2.95 2.19
N ILE A 126 -4.15 -2.06 1.70
CA ILE A 126 -4.50 -0.83 2.44
C ILE A 126 -5.20 -1.24 3.74
N LEU A 127 -6.16 -2.17 3.68
CA LEU A 127 -6.84 -2.68 4.88
C LEU A 127 -5.87 -3.41 5.83
N GLU A 128 -5.03 -4.30 5.31
CA GLU A 128 -4.02 -5.05 6.07
C GLU A 128 -2.94 -4.14 6.61
N SER A 129 -2.40 -3.18 5.85
CA SER A 129 -1.43 -2.20 6.37
C SER A 129 -2.04 -1.39 7.50
N LEU A 130 -3.31 -0.97 7.39
CA LEU A 130 -4.03 -0.32 8.49
C LEU A 130 -4.28 -1.27 9.68
N MET A 131 -4.28 -2.59 9.49
CA MET A 131 -4.39 -3.60 10.55
C MET A 131 -3.04 -3.93 11.18
N GLU A 132 -2.01 -4.14 10.37
CA GLU A 132 -0.63 -4.36 10.76
C GLU A 132 -0.12 -3.16 11.52
N LEU A 133 -0.46 -1.92 11.18
CA LEU A 133 -0.09 -0.75 12.02
C LEU A 133 -0.73 -0.78 13.41
N ARG A 134 -1.97 -1.28 13.51
CA ARG A 134 -2.71 -1.42 14.79
C ARG A 134 -2.22 -2.60 15.62
N GLN A 135 -1.96 -3.74 15.00
CA GLN A 135 -1.44 -4.94 15.67
C GLN A 135 0.07 -4.88 15.91
N ALA A 136 0.80 -4.19 15.04
CA ALA A 136 2.20 -3.85 15.20
C ALA A 136 2.37 -3.09 16.50
N GLN A 137 1.68 -1.97 16.73
CA GLN A 137 1.96 -1.16 17.91
C GLN A 137 1.85 -1.88 19.26
N ASP A 138 0.93 -2.84 19.39
CA ASP A 138 0.78 -3.62 20.62
C ASP A 138 1.80 -4.78 20.77
N LYS A 139 2.44 -5.21 19.67
CA LYS A 139 3.45 -6.30 19.66
C LYS A 139 4.88 -5.87 19.33
N ILE A 140 5.08 -4.73 18.69
CA ILE A 140 6.33 -4.36 18.01
C ILE A 140 7.26 -3.51 18.88
N LEU A 141 6.78 -2.92 19.97
CA LEU A 141 7.67 -2.16 20.86
C LEU A 141 8.73 -3.01 21.60
N PRO A 142 8.55 -4.32 21.85
CA PRO A 142 9.65 -5.18 22.28
C PRO A 142 10.43 -5.86 21.14
N ASP A 143 9.78 -6.21 20.03
CA ASP A 143 10.36 -7.13 19.03
C ASP A 143 11.06 -6.46 17.82
N ILE A 144 10.84 -5.16 17.55
CA ILE A 144 11.67 -4.40 16.60
C ILE A 144 12.75 -3.64 17.37
N GLN A 145 13.57 -4.37 18.12
CA GLN A 145 14.98 -4.06 18.10
C GLN A 145 15.46 -4.37 16.68
N LEU A 146 15.59 -3.31 15.87
CA LEU A 146 16.33 -3.29 14.61
C LEU A 146 17.43 -4.36 14.59
N GLU A 147 17.18 -5.47 13.90
CA GLU A 147 18.26 -6.30 13.43
C GLU A 147 19.14 -5.41 12.53
N LYS A 148 20.29 -5.02 13.06
CA LYS A 148 21.60 -4.76 12.44
C LYS A 148 21.70 -4.62 10.90
N ILE A 149 20.83 -3.88 10.21
CA ILE A 149 21.02 -3.56 8.79
C ILE A 149 22.01 -2.40 8.66
N ASN A 150 23.24 -2.71 8.26
CA ASN A 150 24.26 -1.73 7.94
C ASN A 150 24.17 -1.32 6.47
N TRP A 151 23.75 -0.08 6.21
CA TRP A 151 23.74 0.49 4.86
C TRP A 151 25.16 0.85 4.42
N HIS A 152 25.65 0.20 3.35
CA HIS A 152 26.93 0.50 2.74
C HIS A 152 26.71 1.11 1.35
N PHE A 153 27.21 2.33 1.14
CA PHE A 153 27.15 3.02 -0.15
C PHE A 153 28.47 2.90 -0.88
N ASN A 154 28.42 2.79 -2.20
CA ASN A 154 29.64 2.77 -3.00
C ASN A 154 30.33 4.15 -2.94
N PRO A 155 31.68 4.19 -2.88
CA PRO A 155 32.44 5.42 -2.99
C PRO A 155 32.11 6.16 -4.30
N PRO A 156 32.15 7.51 -4.31
CA PRO A 156 31.77 8.36 -5.46
C PRO A 156 32.61 8.20 -6.74
N ARG A 157 33.52 7.21 -6.82
CA ARG A 157 34.34 6.89 -7.99
C ARG A 157 34.59 5.38 -8.19
N ALA A 158 33.78 4.52 -7.56
CA ALA A 158 33.91 3.07 -7.67
C ALA A 158 32.70 2.41 -8.37
N PRO A 159 32.39 2.78 -9.64
CA PRO A 159 31.24 2.22 -10.36
C PRO A 159 31.38 0.71 -10.62
N HIS A 160 32.61 0.18 -10.60
CA HIS A 160 32.86 -1.25 -10.77
C HIS A 160 32.25 -2.11 -9.65
N GLN A 161 32.01 -1.55 -8.46
CA GLN A 161 31.29 -2.25 -7.39
C GLN A 161 29.83 -2.53 -7.81
N GLY A 162 29.39 -1.89 -8.90
CA GLY A 162 28.06 -1.94 -9.48
C GLY A 162 27.73 -2.89 -10.57
N GLY A 163 28.70 -3.67 -11.01
CA GLY A 163 28.48 -4.60 -12.10
C GLY A 163 27.25 -5.50 -11.89
N VAL A 164 27.01 -5.96 -10.66
CA VAL A 164 25.90 -6.89 -10.38
C VAL A 164 24.53 -6.22 -10.56
N TRP A 165 24.30 -5.05 -9.96
CA TRP A 165 23.02 -4.37 -10.12
C TRP A 165 22.84 -3.81 -11.54
N GLU A 166 23.91 -3.33 -12.18
CA GLU A 166 23.86 -2.87 -13.56
C GLU A 166 23.55 -4.01 -14.53
N ALA A 167 24.12 -5.20 -14.31
CA ALA A 167 23.81 -6.40 -15.06
C ALA A 167 22.34 -6.81 -14.89
N CYS A 168 21.80 -6.76 -13.66
CA CYS A 168 20.38 -7.00 -13.40
C CYS A 168 19.49 -5.98 -14.13
N VAL A 169 19.82 -4.68 -14.06
CA VAL A 169 19.08 -3.63 -14.78
C VAL A 169 19.13 -3.85 -16.29
N LYS A 170 20.29 -4.24 -16.84
CA LYS A 170 20.44 -4.56 -18.27
C LYS A 170 19.61 -5.77 -18.67
N LEU A 171 19.54 -6.80 -17.82
CA LEU A 171 18.75 -8.00 -18.04
C LEU A 171 17.26 -7.68 -18.09
N VAL A 172 16.73 -6.94 -17.10
CA VAL A 172 15.33 -6.50 -17.06
C VAL A 172 14.98 -5.72 -18.33
N LYS A 173 15.81 -4.75 -18.71
CA LYS A 173 15.61 -3.97 -19.95
C LYS A 173 15.62 -4.85 -21.22
N THR A 174 16.42 -5.91 -21.23
CA THR A 174 16.51 -6.83 -22.37
C THR A 174 15.23 -7.65 -22.51
N TYR A 175 14.69 -8.17 -21.41
CA TYR A 175 13.42 -8.89 -21.43
C TYR A 175 12.25 -7.98 -21.78
N LEU A 176 12.19 -6.78 -21.21
CA LEU A 176 11.16 -5.81 -21.57
C LEU A 176 11.20 -5.50 -23.06
N LYS A 177 12.36 -5.23 -23.66
CA LYS A 177 12.48 -4.99 -25.11
C LYS A 177 12.10 -6.18 -26.00
N LYS A 178 12.09 -7.41 -25.46
CA LYS A 178 11.69 -8.61 -26.20
C LYS A 178 10.19 -8.88 -26.10
N ILE A 179 9.58 -8.47 -24.99
CA ILE A 179 8.15 -8.68 -24.70
C ILE A 179 7.31 -7.52 -25.26
N VAL A 180 7.86 -6.30 -25.17
CA VAL A 180 7.25 -5.06 -25.66
C VAL A 180 7.58 -4.92 -27.16
N ASP A 181 6.55 -4.92 -28.00
CA ASP A 181 6.63 -4.60 -29.43
C ASP A 181 6.48 -3.07 -29.66
N GLN A 182 6.37 -2.60 -30.90
CA GLN A 182 6.14 -1.18 -31.22
C GLN A 182 4.76 -0.63 -30.82
N ASP A 183 3.94 -1.43 -30.13
CA ASP A 183 2.62 -1.04 -29.69
C ASP A 183 2.62 -0.16 -28.43
N THR A 184 1.56 0.62 -28.26
CA THR A 184 1.32 1.38 -27.04
C THR A 184 0.53 0.55 -26.05
N TYR A 185 1.12 0.27 -24.89
CA TYR A 185 0.48 -0.51 -23.83
C TYR A 185 -0.27 0.39 -22.88
N ASN A 186 -1.46 -0.04 -22.46
CA ASN A 186 -2.13 0.57 -21.33
C ASN A 186 -1.44 0.16 -20.01
N PHE A 187 -1.86 0.79 -18.92
CA PHE A 187 -1.22 0.60 -17.63
C PHE A 187 -1.27 -0.86 -17.13
N GLU A 188 -2.43 -1.53 -17.24
CA GLU A 188 -2.62 -2.91 -16.78
C GLU A 188 -1.84 -3.92 -17.63
N GLU A 189 -1.76 -3.67 -18.93
CA GLU A 189 -0.95 -4.46 -19.87
C GLU A 189 0.54 -4.34 -19.53
N PHE A 190 1.02 -3.12 -19.27
CA PHE A 190 2.42 -2.89 -18.92
C PHE A 190 2.79 -3.46 -17.54
N GLU A 191 1.88 -3.39 -16.57
CA GLU A 191 2.05 -4.03 -15.26
C GLU A 191 2.20 -5.55 -15.41
N THR A 192 1.35 -6.18 -16.21
CA THR A 192 1.42 -7.61 -16.49
C THR A 192 2.78 -7.98 -17.10
N ILE A 193 3.27 -7.17 -18.05
CA ILE A 193 4.60 -7.35 -18.67
C ILE A 193 5.73 -7.26 -17.63
N LEU A 194 5.63 -6.36 -16.66
CA LEU A 194 6.61 -6.22 -15.58
C LEU A 194 6.62 -7.44 -14.66
N ILE A 195 5.44 -7.94 -14.25
CA ILE A 195 5.32 -9.15 -13.41
C ILE A 195 5.92 -10.37 -14.13
N PHE A 196 5.65 -10.53 -15.43
CA PHE A 196 6.27 -11.59 -16.23
C PHE A 196 7.79 -11.44 -16.32
N THR A 197 8.26 -10.20 -16.50
CA THR A 197 9.71 -9.93 -16.54
C THR A 197 10.38 -10.24 -15.21
N GLU A 198 9.76 -9.89 -14.09
CA GLU A 198 10.24 -10.22 -12.75
C GLU A 198 10.35 -11.74 -12.56
N ALA A 199 9.29 -12.49 -12.89
CA ALA A 199 9.29 -13.94 -12.79
C ALA A 199 10.41 -14.55 -13.64
N LEU A 200 10.62 -14.09 -14.88
CA LEU A 200 11.71 -14.55 -15.74
C LEU A 200 13.10 -14.23 -15.17
N VAL A 201 13.26 -13.06 -14.56
CA VAL A 201 14.51 -12.65 -13.93
C VAL A 201 14.80 -13.51 -12.70
N ASN A 202 13.77 -13.86 -11.92
CA ASN A 202 13.88 -14.64 -10.69
C ASN A 202 13.99 -16.15 -10.91
N SER A 203 13.46 -16.68 -12.02
CA SER A 203 13.56 -18.10 -12.37
C SER A 203 14.73 -18.42 -13.30
N ARG A 204 15.62 -17.46 -13.59
CA ARG A 204 16.75 -17.68 -14.49
C ARG A 204 17.79 -18.60 -13.85
N PRO A 205 18.33 -19.60 -14.57
CA PRO A 205 19.42 -20.42 -14.04
C PRO A 205 20.71 -19.60 -13.92
N LEU A 206 21.31 -19.58 -12.73
CA LEU A 206 22.62 -18.94 -12.46
C LEU A 206 23.76 -19.95 -12.57
N THR A 207 23.59 -21.11 -11.96
CA THR A 207 24.57 -22.21 -11.97
C THR A 207 23.84 -23.54 -11.77
N PRO A 208 24.32 -24.66 -12.33
CA PRO A 208 23.83 -25.99 -11.96
C PRO A 208 23.96 -26.23 -10.45
N MET A 209 22.99 -26.92 -9.85
CA MET A 209 23.03 -27.32 -8.42
C MET A 209 23.91 -28.54 -8.16
N SER A 210 24.07 -29.38 -9.19
CA SER A 210 24.86 -30.61 -9.14
C SER A 210 25.84 -30.69 -10.30
N THR A 211 26.82 -31.58 -10.15
CA THR A 211 27.76 -31.96 -11.22
C THR A 211 27.29 -33.18 -12.00
N ASP A 212 26.17 -33.80 -11.58
CA ASP A 212 25.54 -34.89 -12.30
C ASP A 212 24.97 -34.38 -13.64
N PRO A 213 25.42 -34.89 -14.80
CA PRO A 213 24.91 -34.49 -16.10
C PRO A 213 23.43 -34.83 -16.34
N HIS A 214 22.81 -35.62 -15.47
CA HIS A 214 21.37 -35.93 -15.50
C HIS A 214 20.52 -35.03 -14.59
N ASP A 215 21.16 -34.22 -13.74
CA ASP A 215 20.46 -33.26 -12.90
C ASP A 215 20.24 -31.95 -13.68
N LEU A 216 18.97 -31.60 -13.86
CA LEU A 216 18.54 -30.40 -14.59
C LEU A 216 18.23 -29.23 -13.66
N GLU A 217 18.39 -29.39 -12.34
CA GLU A 217 18.15 -28.33 -11.38
C GLU A 217 19.28 -27.28 -11.41
N ALA A 218 18.87 -26.01 -11.46
CA ALA A 218 19.77 -24.88 -11.46
C ALA A 218 19.40 -23.91 -10.34
N LEU A 219 20.42 -23.35 -9.72
CA LEU A 219 20.27 -22.29 -8.74
C LEU A 219 19.65 -21.07 -9.43
N THR A 220 18.50 -20.64 -8.94
CA THR A 220 17.82 -19.42 -9.38
C THR A 220 18.01 -18.29 -8.36
N PRO A 221 17.85 -17.03 -8.76
CA PRO A 221 17.92 -15.90 -7.82
C PRO A 221 16.89 -15.92 -6.69
N ALA A 222 15.73 -16.53 -6.92
CA ALA A 222 14.67 -16.75 -5.94
C ALA A 222 14.57 -18.23 -5.57
#